data_AF-A0A3S1IEZ5-F1
#
_entry.id   AF-A0A3S1IEZ5-F1
#
_cell.length_a   1.000
_cell.length_b   1.000
_cell.length_c   1.000
_cell.angle_alpha   90.00
_cell.angle_beta   90.00
_cell.angle_gamma   90.00
#
_symmetry.space_group_name_H-M   'P 1'
#
loop_
_entity.id
_entity.type
_entity.pdbx_description
1 polymer ?
#
loop_
_entity_poly.entity_id
_entity_poly.type
_entity_poly.pdbx_seq_one_letter_code
_entity_poly.pdbx_strand_id
1 'polypeptide(L)'
;MGLNMNHRNYVLDKNEIKLLGASLRTIEPKLLKPSPKANTVRIWLQGGEPYFDIFFELSNNEIVWFQFTLRGKSLSWHSKNNKLQTGITNELKIDNVSFYAASKTVENDDICDDEFIDLVKSILQTRAEEEIFAKALALFN
;
A
#
# COMPACT_ATOMS: atom_id res chain seq x y z
N MET A 1 0.93 -9.04 -35.07
CA MET A 1 1.68 -7.88 -34.55
C MET A 1 1.41 -7.82 -33.05
N GLY A 2 2.21 -8.55 -32.26
CA GLY A 2 1.98 -8.69 -30.82
C GLY A 2 2.60 -7.52 -30.08
N LEU A 3 1.79 -6.78 -29.33
CA LEU A 3 2.28 -5.75 -28.43
C LEU A 3 3.05 -6.44 -27.29
N ASN A 4 4.37 -6.31 -27.36
CA ASN A 4 5.27 -6.73 -26.30
C ASN A 4 5.01 -5.79 -25.11
N MET A 5 4.18 -6.23 -24.16
CA MET A 5 4.00 -5.55 -22.87
C MET A 5 5.32 -5.65 -22.11
N ASN A 6 6.22 -4.70 -22.38
CA ASN A 6 7.44 -4.51 -21.61
C ASN A 6 7.04 -4.23 -20.16
N HIS A 7 7.08 -5.25 -19.31
CA HIS A 7 7.22 -5.10 -17.87
C HIS A 7 8.59 -4.47 -17.63
N ARG A 8 8.70 -3.15 -17.81
CA ARG A 8 9.86 -2.41 -17.37
C ARG A 8 9.77 -2.37 -15.85
N ASN A 9 10.63 -3.12 -15.18
CA ASN A 9 11.03 -2.81 -13.81
C ASN A 9 11.66 -1.42 -13.84
N TYR A 10 10.82 -0.39 -13.76
CA TYR A 10 11.24 0.99 -13.74
C TYR A 10 11.82 1.23 -12.36
N VAL A 11 13.15 1.21 -12.27
CA VAL A 11 13.88 1.62 -11.07
C VAL A 11 13.55 3.10 -10.87
N LEU A 12 12.66 3.37 -9.92
CA LEU A 12 12.28 4.72 -9.54
C LEU A 12 13.51 5.46 -9.01
N ASP A 13 13.68 6.71 -9.46
CA ASP A 13 14.78 7.52 -8.96
C ASP A 13 14.49 8.07 -7.54
N LYS A 14 15.54 8.56 -6.87
CA LYS A 14 15.40 9.09 -5.50
C LYS A 14 14.47 10.31 -5.40
N ASN A 15 14.33 11.09 -6.45
CA ASN A 15 13.45 12.25 -6.47
C ASN A 15 11.99 11.80 -6.63
N GLU A 16 11.72 10.84 -7.50
CA GLU A 16 10.39 10.24 -7.65
C GLU A 16 9.92 9.59 -6.35
N ILE A 17 10.79 8.84 -5.65
CA ILE A 17 10.48 8.27 -4.33
C ILE A 17 10.08 9.37 -3.32
N LYS A 18 10.84 10.48 -3.28
CA LYS A 18 10.51 11.63 -2.42
C LYS A 18 9.18 12.28 -2.80
N LEU A 19 8.91 12.44 -4.09
CA LEU A 19 7.66 13.01 -4.60
C LEU A 19 6.47 12.13 -4.23
N LEU A 20 6.60 10.80 -4.38
CA LEU A 20 5.58 9.83 -3.96
C LEU A 20 5.29 9.99 -2.46
N GLY A 21 6.32 9.92 -1.61
CA GLY A 21 6.13 10.07 -0.16
C GLY A 21 5.50 11.40 0.23
N ALA A 22 5.94 12.51 -0.37
CA ALA A 22 5.41 13.85 -0.11
C ALA A 22 3.96 14.03 -0.59
N SER A 23 3.52 13.25 -1.58
CA SER A 23 2.16 13.32 -2.14
C SER A 23 1.09 12.71 -1.22
N LEU A 24 1.48 11.88 -0.25
CA LEU A 24 0.55 11.20 0.65
C LEU A 24 -0.17 12.20 1.57
N ARG A 25 -1.50 12.19 1.52
CA ARG A 25 -2.38 13.00 2.37
C ARG A 25 -3.37 12.13 3.10
N THR A 26 -3.58 12.43 4.39
CA THR A 26 -4.58 11.73 5.19
C THR A 26 -5.97 12.05 4.67
N ILE A 27 -6.74 11.01 4.36
CA ILE A 27 -8.16 11.15 4.03
C ILE A 27 -8.93 11.29 5.33
N GLU A 28 -9.89 12.22 5.36
CA GLU A 28 -10.64 12.55 6.58
C GLU A 28 -11.21 11.29 7.25
N PRO A 29 -10.93 11.05 8.55
CA PRO A 29 -11.40 9.88 9.27
C PRO A 29 -12.93 9.70 9.26
N LYS A 30 -13.69 10.78 9.06
CA LYS A 30 -15.17 10.76 8.96
C LYS A 30 -15.67 10.00 7.72
N LEU A 31 -14.82 9.85 6.70
CA LEU A 31 -15.12 9.08 5.48
C LEU A 31 -14.84 7.58 5.67
N LEU A 32 -14.09 7.22 6.71
CA LEU A 32 -13.80 5.83 7.03
C LEU A 32 -14.97 5.23 7.80
N LYS A 33 -15.43 4.05 7.37
CA LYS A 33 -16.42 3.29 8.13
C LYS A 33 -15.90 3.10 9.56
N PRO A 34 -16.70 3.43 10.60
CA PRO A 34 -16.32 3.18 11.97
C PRO A 34 -15.94 1.71 12.12
N SER A 35 -14.81 1.44 12.77
CA SER A 35 -14.45 0.06 13.03
C SER A 35 -15.44 -0.55 14.03
N PRO A 36 -15.95 -1.77 13.80
CA PRO A 36 -16.86 -2.43 14.73
C PRO A 36 -16.20 -2.77 16.09
N LYS A 37 -14.87 -2.66 16.21
CA LYS A 37 -14.15 -2.85 17.47
C LYS A 37 -13.88 -1.50 18.12
N ALA A 38 -14.43 -1.30 19.32
CA ALA A 38 -14.46 -0.04 20.08
C ALA A 38 -13.10 0.61 20.40
N ASN A 39 -11.98 0.02 19.97
CA ASN A 39 -10.63 0.51 20.26
C ASN A 39 -9.67 0.40 19.07
N THR A 40 -10.23 0.42 17.85
CA THR A 40 -9.45 0.35 16.62
C THR A 40 -9.64 1.62 15.80
N VAL A 41 -8.51 2.17 15.33
CA VAL A 41 -8.45 3.37 14.50
C VAL A 41 -7.99 2.97 13.12
N ARG A 42 -8.67 3.47 12.08
CA ARG A 42 -8.24 3.32 10.70
C ARG A 42 -7.66 4.63 10.21
N ILE A 43 -6.48 4.55 9.60
CA ILE A 43 -5.83 5.67 8.92
C ILE A 43 -5.76 5.29 7.45
N TRP A 44 -6.19 6.20 6.59
CA TRP A 44 -6.05 6.10 5.15
C TRP A 44 -5.27 7.30 4.64
N LEU A 45 -4.16 7.04 3.96
CA LEU A 45 -3.39 8.03 3.23
C LEU A 45 -3.56 7.76 1.74
N GLN A 46 -3.91 8.80 0.98
CA GLN A 46 -3.98 8.74 -0.48
C GLN A 46 -2.82 9.54 -1.07
N GLY A 47 -2.09 8.93 -2.00
CA GLY A 47 -1.04 9.58 -2.76
C GLY A 47 -1.57 10.39 -3.94
N GLY A 48 -0.68 11.12 -4.61
CA GLY A 48 -1.03 11.97 -5.75
C GLY A 48 -1.24 11.20 -7.06
N GLU A 49 -0.85 9.91 -7.13
CA GLU A 49 -1.04 9.06 -8.30
C GLU A 49 -2.29 8.17 -8.13
N PRO A 50 -2.96 7.79 -9.24
CA PRO A 50 -4.05 6.82 -9.20
C PRO A 50 -3.62 5.52 -8.52
N TYR A 51 -4.49 4.97 -7.68
CA TYR A 51 -4.27 3.70 -6.99
C TYR A 51 -3.02 3.67 -6.09
N PHE A 52 -2.52 4.84 -5.69
CA PHE A 52 -1.51 4.96 -4.65
C PHE A 52 -2.20 5.26 -3.31
N ASP A 53 -2.23 4.28 -2.42
CA ASP A 53 -2.82 4.41 -1.10
C ASP A 53 -2.07 3.60 -0.04
N ILE A 54 -2.23 4.04 1.21
CA ILE A 54 -1.74 3.34 2.39
C ILE A 54 -2.86 3.28 3.42
N PHE A 55 -3.13 2.08 3.92
CA PHE A 55 -4.04 1.84 5.01
C PHE A 55 -3.29 1.32 6.24
N PHE A 56 -3.67 1.86 7.39
CA PHE A 56 -3.28 1.33 8.69
C PHE A 56 -4.53 1.04 9.51
N GLU A 57 -4.58 -0.11 10.14
CA GLU A 57 -5.48 -0.38 11.26
C GLU A 57 -4.64 -0.47 12.53
N LEU A 58 -4.98 0.37 13.51
CA LEU A 58 -4.32 0.41 14.79
C LEU A 58 -5.26 -0.11 15.88
N SER A 59 -4.71 -0.83 16.86
CA SER A 59 -5.36 -1.18 18.11
C SER A 59 -4.46 -0.78 19.27
N ASN A 60 -4.97 -0.04 20.26
CA ASN A 60 -4.15 0.49 21.36
C ASN A 60 -2.89 1.24 20.87
N ASN A 61 -3.03 2.03 19.81
CA ASN A 61 -1.92 2.74 19.15
C ASN A 61 -0.84 1.85 18.48
N GLU A 62 -1.07 0.54 18.38
CA GLU A 62 -0.18 -0.41 17.68
C GLU A 62 -0.76 -0.83 16.33
N ILE A 63 0.09 -0.96 15.30
CA ILE A 63 -0.35 -1.42 13.98
C ILE A 63 -0.75 -2.90 14.10
N VAL A 64 -2.01 -3.22 13.80
CA VAL A 64 -2.50 -4.60 13.72
C VAL A 64 -2.63 -5.08 12.28
N TRP A 65 -2.79 -4.15 11.33
CA TRP A 65 -2.84 -4.40 9.91
C TRP A 65 -2.33 -3.19 9.11
N PHE A 66 -1.62 -3.47 8.02
CA PHE A 66 -1.03 -2.50 7.12
C PHE A 66 -1.24 -2.98 5.67
N GLN A 67 -1.57 -2.05 4.79
CA GLN A 67 -1.55 -2.28 3.35
C GLN A 67 -1.04 -1.05 2.63
N PHE A 68 -0.12 -1.25 1.71
CA PHE A 68 0.37 -0.27 0.77
C PHE A 68 -0.02 -0.73 -0.63
N THR A 69 -0.45 0.17 -1.51
CA THR A 69 -0.66 -0.12 -2.92
C THR A 69 -0.06 0.96 -3.79
N LEU A 70 0.63 0.55 -4.85
CA LEU A 70 1.18 1.44 -5.86
C LEU A 70 1.24 0.72 -7.20
N ARG A 71 0.68 1.33 -8.25
CA ARG A 71 0.84 0.90 -9.64
C ARG A 71 0.52 -0.58 -9.86
N GLY A 72 -0.60 -1.02 -9.31
CA GLY A 72 -1.07 -2.39 -9.47
C GLY A 72 -0.40 -3.42 -8.55
N LYS A 73 0.58 -3.03 -7.73
CA LYS A 73 1.22 -3.90 -6.72
C LYS A 73 0.77 -3.51 -5.32
N SER A 74 0.74 -4.48 -4.42
CA SER A 74 0.38 -4.28 -3.03
C SER A 74 1.38 -4.98 -2.09
N LEU A 75 1.57 -4.39 -0.93
CA LEU A 75 2.33 -4.95 0.17
C LEU A 75 1.43 -4.89 1.39
N SER A 76 1.24 -6.03 2.05
CA SER A 76 0.41 -6.12 3.24
C SER A 76 1.16 -6.76 4.39
N TRP A 77 0.74 -6.42 5.60
CA TRP A 77 1.22 -7.04 6.82
C TRP A 77 0.06 -7.20 7.80
N HIS A 78 0.04 -8.31 8.53
CA HIS A 78 -0.93 -8.55 9.58
C HIS A 78 -0.25 -9.13 10.83
N SER A 79 -0.54 -8.54 11.99
CA SER A 79 -0.01 -8.91 13.31
C SER A 79 -0.05 -10.41 13.64
N LYS A 80 -1.16 -11.11 13.32
CA LYS A 80 -1.33 -12.56 13.51
C LYS A 80 -0.26 -13.42 12.82
N ASN A 81 0.17 -13.01 11.62
CA ASN A 81 1.09 -13.80 10.81
C ASN A 81 2.53 -13.28 10.91
N ASN A 82 2.70 -12.03 11.37
CA ASN A 82 3.96 -11.31 11.48
C ASN A 82 4.87 -11.46 10.25
N LYS A 83 4.25 -11.39 9.06
CA LYS A 83 4.91 -11.54 7.77
C LYS A 83 4.41 -10.49 6.80
N LEU A 84 5.34 -9.96 6.02
CA LEU A 84 5.05 -9.18 4.84
C LEU A 84 4.58 -10.10 3.72
N GLN A 85 3.62 -9.64 2.94
CA GLN A 85 3.09 -10.36 1.79
C GLN A 85 2.86 -9.37 0.66
N THR A 86 3.53 -9.60 -0.48
CA THR A 86 3.26 -8.86 -1.71
C THR A 86 2.10 -9.49 -2.46
N GLY A 87 1.52 -8.72 -3.38
CA GLY A 87 0.48 -9.20 -4.26
C GLY A 87 0.23 -8.25 -5.40
N ILE A 88 -0.44 -8.73 -6.44
CA ILE A 88 -0.90 -7.95 -7.58
C ILE A 88 -2.37 -7.59 -7.37
N THR A 89 -2.71 -6.36 -7.69
CA THR A 89 -4.08 -5.86 -7.65
C THR A 89 -4.68 -5.88 -9.06
N ASN A 90 -5.97 -6.14 -9.14
CA ASN A 90 -6.69 -6.14 -10.42
C ASN A 90 -6.97 -4.72 -10.95
N GLU A 91 -6.45 -3.68 -10.30
CA GLU A 91 -6.65 -2.26 -10.66
C GLU A 91 -6.12 -1.92 -12.06
N LEU A 92 -5.18 -2.70 -12.59
CA LEU A 92 -4.62 -2.54 -13.94
C LEU A 92 -5.10 -3.57 -14.96
N LYS A 93 -5.96 -4.54 -14.59
CA LYS A 93 -6.50 -5.54 -15.52
C LYS A 93 -7.64 -4.89 -16.34
N ILE A 94 -7.33 -4.49 -17.58
CA ILE A 94 -8.28 -3.87 -18.53
C ILE A 94 -9.19 -4.93 -19.21
N ASP A 95 -8.90 -6.22 -19.04
CA ASP A 95 -9.61 -7.33 -19.70
C ASP A 95 -10.73 -7.94 -18.84
N ASN A 96 -11.83 -7.19 -18.64
CA ASN A 96 -13.22 -7.66 -18.81
C ASN A 96 -14.18 -6.63 -18.20
N VAL A 97 -14.73 -5.82 -19.08
CA VAL A 97 -15.88 -4.95 -18.80
C VAL A 97 -17.09 -5.84 -18.55
N SER A 98 -17.43 -6.10 -17.29
CA SER A 98 -18.75 -6.58 -16.89
C SER A 98 -19.08 -6.08 -15.48
N PHE A 99 -19.62 -4.86 -15.45
CA PHE A 99 -20.63 -4.36 -14.51
C PHE A 99 -20.48 -4.66 -13.00
N TYR A 100 -20.17 -3.57 -12.28
CA TYR A 100 -20.39 -3.25 -10.85
C TYR A 100 -19.25 -3.38 -9.82
N ALA A 101 -18.91 -2.18 -9.33
CA ALA A 101 -18.51 -1.78 -7.97
C ALA A 101 -17.14 -2.20 -7.42
N ALA A 102 -16.17 -1.29 -7.54
CA ALA A 102 -15.33 -0.83 -6.43
C ALA A 102 -14.79 -1.91 -5.47
N SER A 103 -14.33 -3.06 -5.99
CA SER A 103 -13.64 -4.09 -5.22
C SER A 103 -12.20 -4.18 -5.71
N LYS A 104 -11.30 -3.58 -4.95
CA LYS A 104 -9.86 -3.84 -5.10
C LYS A 104 -9.62 -5.27 -4.61
N THR A 105 -9.43 -6.20 -5.56
CA THR A 105 -9.02 -7.56 -5.24
C THR A 105 -7.49 -7.61 -5.27
N VAL A 106 -6.90 -8.10 -4.18
CA VAL A 106 -5.48 -8.39 -4.07
C VAL A 106 -5.27 -9.89 -4.23
N GLU A 107 -4.52 -10.29 -5.25
CA GLU A 107 -4.02 -11.65 -5.43
C GLU A 107 -2.62 -11.68 -4.81
N ASN A 108 -2.47 -12.44 -3.73
CA ASN A 108 -1.18 -12.55 -3.06
C ASN A 108 -0.18 -13.29 -3.92
N ASP A 109 1.08 -12.86 -3.89
CA ASP A 109 2.16 -13.55 -4.59
C ASP A 109 2.56 -14.81 -3.83
N ASP A 110 2.88 -15.88 -4.59
CA ASP A 110 3.45 -17.11 -4.04
C ASP A 110 4.89 -16.90 -3.52
N ILE A 111 5.61 -15.94 -4.10
CA ILE A 111 6.97 -15.52 -3.73
C ILE A 111 6.94 -14.00 -3.58
N CYS A 112 7.47 -13.49 -2.47
CA CYS A 112 7.49 -12.05 -2.22
C CYS A 112 8.35 -11.30 -3.24
N ASP A 113 7.85 -10.15 -3.71
CA ASP A 113 8.59 -9.21 -4.55
C ASP A 113 9.49 -8.31 -3.69
N ASP A 114 10.73 -8.75 -3.47
CA ASP A 114 11.71 -8.04 -2.63
C ASP A 114 12.03 -6.63 -3.17
N GLU A 115 12.07 -6.44 -4.49
CA GLU A 115 12.28 -5.11 -5.11
C GLU A 115 11.14 -4.16 -4.74
N PHE A 116 9.90 -4.66 -4.75
CA PHE A 116 8.75 -3.87 -4.33
C PHE A 116 8.77 -3.58 -2.82
N ILE A 117 9.16 -4.54 -1.98
CA ILE A 117 9.32 -4.32 -0.54
C ILE A 117 10.33 -3.20 -0.26
N ASP A 118 11.49 -3.22 -0.91
CA ASP A 118 12.52 -2.19 -0.77
C ASP A 118 12.05 -0.81 -1.27
N LEU A 119 11.27 -0.78 -2.35
CA LEU A 119 10.64 0.44 -2.83
C LEU A 119 9.67 1.01 -1.79
N VAL A 120 8.78 0.18 -1.24
CA VAL A 120 7.83 0.63 -0.20
C VAL A 120 8.59 1.16 1.01
N LYS A 121 9.61 0.45 1.48
CA LYS A 121 10.48 0.90 2.58
C LYS A 121 11.11 2.26 2.28
N SER A 122 11.62 2.46 1.06
CA SER A 122 12.23 3.72 0.63
C SER A 122 11.22 4.88 0.60
N ILE A 123 9.97 4.65 0.17
CA ILE A 123 8.90 5.67 0.19
C ILE A 123 8.51 6.02 1.63
N LEU A 124 8.31 5.03 2.51
CA LEU A 124 7.96 5.27 3.90
C LEU A 124 9.09 6.03 4.65
N GLN A 125 10.35 5.75 4.32
CA GLN A 125 11.51 6.43 4.90
C GLN A 125 11.54 7.94 4.64
N THR A 126 10.91 8.44 3.57
CA THR A 126 10.90 9.89 3.29
C THR A 126 10.10 10.68 4.33
N ARG A 127 9.30 10.00 5.15
CA ARG A 127 8.45 10.57 6.20
C ARG A 127 8.66 9.89 7.55
N ALA A 128 9.86 9.34 7.78
CA ALA A 128 10.17 8.57 9.00
C ALA A 128 10.05 9.37 10.31
N GLU A 129 10.01 10.70 10.26
CA GLU A 129 9.80 11.56 11.43
C GLU A 129 8.36 11.49 11.98
N GLU A 130 7.41 11.02 11.16
CA GLU A 130 6.03 10.84 11.58
C GLU A 130 5.82 9.48 12.25
N GLU A 131 5.18 9.47 13.42
CA GLU A 131 5.06 8.30 14.29
C GLU A 131 4.52 7.06 13.57
N ILE A 132 3.47 7.20 12.75
CA ILE A 132 2.86 6.07 12.03
C ILE A 132 3.82 5.46 10.99
N PHE A 133 4.61 6.30 10.32
CA PHE A 133 5.59 5.84 9.33
C PHE A 133 6.79 5.17 10.00
N ALA A 134 7.26 5.71 11.14
CA ALA A 134 8.29 5.07 11.95
C ALA A 134 7.84 3.67 12.42
N LYS A 135 6.59 3.55 12.90
CA LYS A 135 5.99 2.25 13.28
C LYS A 135 5.90 1.29 12.10
N ALA A 136 5.47 1.77 10.94
CA ALA A 136 5.40 0.96 9.72
C ALA A 136 6.78 0.43 9.29
N LEU A 137 7.82 1.27 9.37
CA LEU A 137 9.19 0.88 9.04
C LEU A 137 9.75 -0.21 9.94
N ALA A 138 9.30 -0.28 11.20
CA ALA A 138 9.70 -1.34 12.12
C ALA A 138 9.19 -2.73 11.72
N LEU A 139 8.15 -2.81 10.87
CA LEU A 139 7.58 -4.08 10.37
C LEU A 139 8.48 -4.77 9.32
N PHE A 140 9.50 -4.08 8.81
CA PHE A 140 10.43 -4.58 7.80
C PHE A 140 11.71 -5.19 8.42
N ASN A 141 11.78 -5.34 9.74
CA ASN A 141 12.94 -5.85 10.47
C ASN A 141 12.69 -7.24 11.06
#